data_AF-A0A967LRF6-F1
#
_entry.id   AF-A0A967LRF6-F1
#
_cell.length_a   1.000
_cell.length_b   1.000
_cell.length_c   1.000
_cell.angle_alpha   90.00
_cell.angle_beta   90.00
_cell.angle_gamma   90.00
#
_symmetry.space_group_name_H-M   'P 1'
#
loop_
_entity.id
_entity.type
_entity.pdbx_description
1 polymer ?
#
loop_
_entity_poly.entity_id
_entity_poly.type
_entity_poly.pdbx_seq_one_letter_code
_entity_poly.pdbx_strand_id
1 'polypeptide(L)' 'GMVMKPEPFFEAVDDLAPEGPVVLLSARGRRFEHRDAVRLAVQPELTLLCGHYKDVDQRVADGLATEELSLGDFVLSGG' A
#
# COMPACT_ATOMS: atom_id res chain seq x y z
N GLY A 1 -20.27 -4.64 0.21
CA GLY A 1 -19.21 -3.69 -0.17
C GLY A 1 -18.44 -4.27 -1.33
N MET A 2 -17.75 -3.42 -2.11
CA MET A 2 -16.91 -3.84 -3.23
C MET A 2 -15.46 -3.99 -2.76
N VAL A 3 -14.75 -4.97 -3.32
CA VAL A 3 -13.32 -5.22 -3.09
C VAL A 3 -12.61 -4.95 -4.41
N MET A 4 -11.51 -4.21 -4.38
CA MET A 4 -10.71 -3.95 -5.57
C MET A 4 -10.04 -5.24 -6.03
N LYS A 5 -10.19 -5.53 -7.31
CA LYS A 5 -9.55 -6.67 -7.97
C LYS A 5 -8.03 -6.55 -7.92
N PRO A 6 -7.29 -7.65 -7.81
CA PRO A 6 -5.84 -7.61 -7.82
C PRO A 6 -5.25 -7.34 -9.20
N GLU A 7 -5.89 -7.81 -10.28
CA GLU A 7 -5.31 -7.77 -11.63
C GLU A 7 -4.81 -6.35 -12.03
N PRO A 8 -5.58 -5.27 -11.81
CA PRO A 8 -5.11 -3.92 -12.12
C PRO A 8 -3.89 -3.46 -11.30
N PHE A 9 -3.73 -3.95 -10.07
CA PHE A 9 -2.55 -3.64 -9.26
C PHE A 9 -1.32 -4.36 -9.78
N PHE A 10 -1.45 -5.64 -10.14
CA PHE A 10 -0.34 -6.42 -10.71
C PHE A 10 0.10 -5.82 -12.04
N GLU A 11 -0.85 -5.54 -12.95
CA GLU A 11 -0.53 -4.91 -14.23
C GLU A 11 0.15 -3.54 -14.05
N ALA A 12 -0.32 -2.70 -13.11
CA ALA A 12 0.28 -1.40 -12.86
C ALA A 12 1.68 -1.48 -12.23
N VAL A 13 1.90 -2.41 -11.30
CA VAL A 13 3.21 -2.60 -10.68
C VAL A 13 4.20 -3.22 -11.65
N ASP A 14 3.77 -4.17 -12.49
CA ASP A 14 4.60 -4.75 -13.55
C ASP A 14 5.04 -3.70 -14.59
N ASP A 15 4.14 -2.79 -14.97
CA ASP A 15 4.45 -1.69 -15.91
C ASP A 15 5.37 -0.63 -15.29
N LEU A 16 5.13 -0.27 -14.02
CA LEU A 16 5.97 0.69 -13.30
C LEU A 16 7.38 0.13 -13.01
N ALA A 17 7.48 -1.18 -12.79
CA ALA A 17 8.70 -1.89 -12.42
C ALA A 17 9.49 -1.21 -11.29
N PRO A 18 8.88 -0.98 -10.11
CA PRO A 18 9.49 -0.20 -9.04
C PRO A 18 10.76 -0.88 -8.51
N GLU A 19 11.81 -0.09 -8.29
CA GLU A 19 13.07 -0.52 -7.67
C GLU A 19 13.07 -0.22 -6.16
N GLY A 20 12.14 0.62 -5.69
CA GLY A 20 11.93 0.99 -4.30
C GLY A 20 10.83 0.21 -3.57
N PRO A 21 10.57 0.54 -2.28
CA PRO A 21 9.50 -0.09 -1.52
C PRO A 21 8.11 0.16 -2.11
N VAL A 22 7.28 -0.88 -2.12
CA VAL A 22 5.87 -0.81 -2.47
C VAL A 22 5.04 -0.92 -1.20
N VAL A 23 4.31 0.13 -0.84
CA VAL A 23 3.54 0.21 0.40
C VAL A 23 2.06 0.17 0.10
N LEU A 24 1.33 -0.77 0.71
CA LEU A 24 -0.14 -0.75 0.70
C LEU A 24 -0.67 0.10 1.84
N LEU A 25 -1.51 1.10 1.52
CA LEU A 25 -2.18 1.93 2.52
C LEU A 25 -3.49 1.26 2.93
N SER A 26 -3.60 0.91 4.21
CA SER A 26 -4.74 0.17 4.75
C SER A 26 -4.86 0.33 6.26
N ALA A 27 -6.09 0.41 6.75
CA ALA A 27 -6.38 0.46 8.20
C ALA A 27 -5.92 -0.80 8.96
N ARG A 28 -5.67 -1.92 8.27
CA ARG A 28 -5.17 -3.18 8.87
C ARG A 28 -3.65 -3.24 8.95
N GLY A 29 -2.97 -2.35 8.23
CA GLY A 29 -1.52 -2.24 8.25
C GLY A 29 -0.99 -1.91 9.63
N ARG A 30 0.31 -2.14 9.82
CA ARG A 30 0.98 -1.69 11.05
C ARG A 30 0.92 -0.16 11.11
N ARG A 31 0.83 0.40 12.32
CA ARG A 31 0.78 1.85 12.50
C ARG A 31 2.04 2.51 11.95
N PHE A 32 1.85 3.53 11.11
CA PHE A 32 2.90 4.38 10.61
C PHE A 32 3.40 5.30 11.72
N GLU A 33 4.71 5.29 11.96
CA GLU A 33 5.36 6.09 13.00
C GLU A 33 6.47 6.97 12.40
N HIS A 34 6.97 7.93 13.19
CA HIS A 34 8.02 8.83 12.71
C HIS A 34 9.28 8.10 12.21
N ARG A 35 9.65 6.97 12.82
CA ARG A 35 10.77 6.13 12.36
C ARG A 35 10.58 5.60 10.94
N ASP A 36 9.33 5.36 10.54
CA ASP A 36 8.99 4.92 9.19
C ASP A 36 9.14 6.06 8.20
N ALA A 37 8.68 7.25 8.57
CA ALA A 37 8.90 8.46 7.77
C ALA A 37 10.39 8.70 7.49
N VAL A 38 11.25 8.59 8.52
CA VAL A 38 12.70 8.74 8.35
C VAL A 38 13.27 7.65 7.43
N ARG A 39 12.87 6.38 7.61
CA ARG A 39 13.32 5.26 6.79
C ARG A 39 12.88 5.37 5.32
N LEU A 40 11.67 5.85 5.08
CA LEU A 40 11.10 5.99 3.74
C LEU A 40 11.61 7.26 3.03
N ALA A 41 11.89 8.35 3.75
CA ALA A 41 12.34 9.62 3.17
C ALA A 41 13.71 9.56 2.47
N VAL A 42 14.53 8.54 2.78
CA VAL A 42 15.84 8.34 2.16
C VAL A 42 15.81 7.35 0.99
N GLN A 43 14.64 6.80 0.66
CA GLN A 43 14.51 5.90 -0.49
C GLN A 43 14.53 6.70 -1.79
N PRO A 44 15.23 6.23 -2.84
CA PRO A 44 15.25 6.91 -4.13
C PRO A 44 13.88 6.85 -4.83
N GLU A 45 13.08 5.83 -4.51
CA GLU A 45 11.73 5.61 -5.02
C GLU A 45 10.84 5.06 -3.89
N LEU A 46 9.56 5.44 -3.92
CA LEU A 46 8.53 4.91 -3.03
C LEU A 46 7.22 4.80 -3.81
N THR A 47 6.67 3.60 -3.92
CA THR A 47 5.37 3.34 -4.55
C THR A 47 4.31 3.18 -3.47
N LEU A 48 3.21 3.94 -3.56
CA LEU A 48 2.08 3.83 -2.64
C LEU A 48 0.87 3.24 -3.37
N LEU A 49 0.38 2.09 -2.91
CA LEU A 49 -0.84 1.47 -3.38
C LEU A 49 -2.02 2.01 -2.57
N CYS A 50 -2.79 2.90 -3.19
CA CYS A 50 -3.95 3.54 -2.59
C CYS A 50 -5.22 2.71 -2.84
N GLY A 51 -5.67 1.97 -1.82
CA GLY A 51 -6.93 1.26 -1.85
C GLY A 51 -8.15 2.19 -1.77
N HIS A 52 -9.29 1.73 -2.27
CA HIS A 52 -10.59 2.40 -2.10
C HIS A 52 -11.68 1.35 -1.85
N TYR A 53 -12.91 1.80 -1.66
CA TYR A 53 -14.10 0.97 -1.39
C TYR A 53 -14.01 0.25 -0.05
N LYS A 54 -14.42 -1.02 0.03
CA LYS A 54 -14.37 -1.77 1.29
C LYS A 54 -12.94 -2.24 1.59
N ASP A 55 -12.21 -2.63 0.56
CA ASP A 55 -10.91 -3.27 0.69
C ASP A 55 -10.21 -3.49 -0.65
N VAL A 56 -8.95 -3.89 -0.59
CA VAL A 56 -8.19 -4.46 -1.72
C VAL A 56 -8.12 -5.98 -1.55
N ASP A 57 -8.09 -6.72 -2.66
CA ASP A 57 -7.86 -8.17 -2.62
C ASP A 57 -6.51 -8.49 -1.95
N GLN A 58 -6.51 -9.42 -0.99
CA GLN A 58 -5.34 -9.76 -0.16
C GLN A 58 -4.11 -10.16 -0.99
N ARG A 59 -4.30 -10.71 -2.20
CA ARG A 59 -3.18 -11.06 -3.10
C ARG A 59 -2.31 -9.86 -3.47
N VAL A 60 -2.83 -8.64 -3.40
CA VAL A 60 -2.05 -7.40 -3.60
C VAL A 60 -1.08 -7.20 -2.44
N ALA A 61 -1.55 -7.36 -1.20
CA ALA A 61 -0.69 -7.24 -0.02
C ALA A 61 0.37 -8.36 0.00
N ASP A 62 -0.03 -9.60 -0.28
CA ASP A 62 0.85 -10.76 -0.21
C ASP A 62 1.86 -10.83 -1.37
N GLY A 63 1.47 -10.33 -2.55
CA GLY A 63 2.24 -10.49 -3.79
C GLY A 63 2.99 -9.25 -4.27
N LEU A 64 2.55 -8.04 -3.91
CA LEU A 64 3.13 -6.78 -4.41
C LEU A 64 3.69 -5.90 -3.29
N ALA A 65 3.05 -5.87 -2.12
CA ALA A 65 3.43 -4.95 -1.06
C ALA A 65 4.65 -5.44 -0.28
N THR A 66 5.66 -4.58 -0.14
CA THR A 66 6.76 -4.78 0.82
C THR A 66 6.26 -4.64 2.26
N GLU A 67 5.32 -3.72 2.49
CA GLU A 67 4.68 -3.53 3.79
C GLU A 67 3.29 -2.91 3.64
N GLU A 68 2.45 -3.13 4.65
CA GLU A 68 1.10 -2.54 4.77
C GLU A 68 1.09 -1.55 5.93
N LEU A 69 0.70 -0.30 5.67
CA LEU A 69 0.76 0.81 6.64
C LEU A 69 -0.62 1.43 6.91
N SER A 70 -0.88 1.68 8.19
CA SER A 70 -2.06 2.39 8.71
C SER A 70 -1.68 3.74 9.31
N LEU A 71 -2.48 4.78 9.09
CA LEU A 71 -2.29 6.10 9.71
C LEU A 71 -2.78 6.14 11.18
N GLY A 72 -3.53 5.14 11.64
CA GLY A 72 -4.01 5.04 13.01
C GLY A 72 -5.41 4.44 13.13
N ASP A 73 -6.01 4.61 14.31
CA ASP A 73 -7.26 3.96 14.70
C ASP A 73 -8.50 4.71 14.17
N PHE A 74 -8.55 4.89 12.85
CA PHE A 74 -9.63 5.54 12.13
C PHE A 74 -9.72 5.02 10.69
N VAL A 75 -10.86 5.28 10.04
CA VAL A 75 -11.12 4.86 8.66
C VAL A 75 -11.21 6.09 7.76
N LEU A 76 -10.53 6.03 6.62
CA LEU A 76 -10.63 7.02 5.54
C LEU A 76 -11.41 6.41 4.36
N SER A 77 -11.88 7.26 3.44
CA SER A 77 -12.59 6.79 2.24
C SER A 77 -11.69 6.02 1.25
N GLY A 78 -10.37 6.23 1.35
CA GLY A 78 -9.34 5.53 0.59
C GLY A 78 -7.98 5.71 1.25
N GLY A 79 -6.99 4.99 0.71
CA GLY A 79 -5.58 5.16 1.02
C GLY A 79 -5.01 6.45 0.45
#